data_AF-A0A916WDK2-F1
#
_entry.id   AF-A0A916WDK2-F1
#
_cell.length_a   1.000
_cell.length_b   1.000
_cell.length_c   1.000
_cell.angle_alpha   90.00
_cell.angle_beta   90.00
_cell.angle_gamma   90.00
#
_symmetry.space_group_name_H-M   'P 1'
#
loop_
_entity.id
_entity.type
_entity.pdbx_description
1 polymer ?
#
loop_
_entity_poly.entity_id
_entity_poly.type
_entity_poly.pdbx_seq_one_letter_code
_entity_poly.pdbx_strand_id
1 'polypeptide(L)'
;MATRFTRADGQPSGIAGLWDVWTEPGKPPLLSFTMLTRNAADHALLKSYHRAEDEKRIIVILPESRYADWLDAPPEQTQDFIRHFPADNLVATPMPPKKPQVNAQKQLLPGGD
;
A
#
# COMPACT_ATOMS: atom_id res chain seq x y z
N MET A 1 16.49 -5.70 -6.07
CA MET A 1 16.82 -4.29 -5.77
C MET A 1 15.55 -3.60 -5.28
N ALA A 2 15.62 -2.78 -4.23
CA ALA A 2 14.46 -1.99 -3.82
C ALA A 2 14.16 -0.94 -4.90
N THR A 3 12.89 -0.69 -5.20
CA THR A 3 12.48 0.28 -6.23
C THR A 3 11.43 1.20 -5.65
N ARG A 4 11.59 2.51 -5.88
CA ARG A 4 10.62 3.54 -5.54
C ARG A 4 9.72 3.78 -6.74
N PHE A 5 8.41 3.84 -6.51
CA PHE A 5 7.45 4.26 -7.52
C PHE A 5 6.89 5.63 -7.16
N THR A 6 6.79 6.52 -8.15
CA THR A 6 6.14 7.84 -8.03
C THR A 6 5.24 8.13 -9.20
N ARG A 7 4.29 9.04 -9.03
CA ARG A 7 3.54 9.57 -10.17
C ARG A 7 4.45 10.38 -11.08
N ALA A 8 4.24 10.24 -12.39
CA ALA A 8 5.00 10.96 -13.42
C ALA A 8 4.79 12.48 -13.35
N ASP A 9 3.64 12.93 -12.84
CA ASP A 9 3.30 14.34 -12.62
C ASP A 9 3.92 14.95 -11.34
N GLY A 10 4.66 14.16 -10.55
CA GLY A 10 5.29 14.60 -9.30
C GLY A 10 4.33 14.80 -8.12
N GLN A 11 3.03 14.59 -8.30
CA GLN A 11 2.04 14.71 -7.23
C GLN A 11 2.06 13.49 -6.29
N PRO A 12 1.57 13.62 -5.04
CA PRO A 12 1.39 12.48 -4.16
C PRO A 12 0.34 11.50 -4.70
N SER A 13 0.51 10.21 -4.40
CA SER A 13 -0.48 9.18 -4.73
C SER A 13 -1.53 9.06 -3.63
N GLY A 14 -2.81 9.10 -4.00
CA GLY A 14 -3.91 8.66 -3.14
C GLY A 14 -4.10 7.16 -3.27
N ILE A 15 -4.18 6.46 -2.14
CA ILE A 15 -4.24 4.99 -2.12
C ILE A 15 -5.56 4.59 -1.48
N ALA A 16 -6.33 3.75 -2.17
CA ALA A 16 -7.57 3.23 -1.63
C ALA A 16 -7.27 2.33 -0.43
N GLY A 17 -8.01 2.54 0.66
CA GLY A 17 -7.81 1.82 1.91
C GLY A 17 -9.07 1.75 2.74
N LEU A 18 -9.10 0.76 3.63
CA LEU A 18 -10.14 0.61 4.64
C LEU A 18 -9.57 0.98 6.00
N TRP A 19 -10.42 1.44 6.89
CA TRP A 19 -10.05 1.73 8.28
C TRP A 19 -11.07 1.12 9.23
N ASP A 20 -10.62 0.79 10.43
CA ASP A 20 -11.49 0.35 11.51
C ASP A 20 -10.85 0.64 12.88
N VAL A 21 -11.69 0.75 13.91
CA VAL A 21 -11.27 0.91 15.30
C VAL A 21 -11.41 -0.42 16.01
N TRP A 22 -10.28 -1.00 16.37
CA TRP A 22 -10.26 -2.24 17.15
C TRP A 22 -10.40 -1.93 18.64
N THR A 23 -11.38 -2.56 19.29
CA THR A 23 -11.64 -2.40 20.73
C THR A 23 -11.45 -3.72 21.46
N GLU A 24 -10.68 -3.70 22.54
CA GLU A 24 -10.46 -4.85 23.42
C GLU A 24 -10.70 -4.44 24.89
N PRO A 25 -11.34 -5.30 25.72
CA PRO A 25 -11.56 -4.98 27.13
C PRO A 25 -10.27 -4.62 27.86
N GLY A 26 -10.29 -3.50 28.60
CA GLY A 26 -9.14 -3.04 29.38
C GLY A 26 -8.03 -2.37 28.57
N LYS A 27 -8.20 -2.16 27.25
CA LYS A 27 -7.25 -1.43 26.41
C LYS A 27 -7.90 -0.20 25.76
N PRO A 28 -7.14 0.88 25.51
CA PRO A 28 -7.62 1.97 24.66
C PRO A 28 -7.96 1.46 23.24
N PRO A 29 -8.95 2.05 22.57
CA PRO A 29 -9.25 1.75 21.17
C PRO A 29 -8.03 1.97 20.27
N LEU A 30 -7.80 1.06 19.33
CA LEU A 30 -6.73 1.13 18.34
C LEU A 30 -7.31 1.48 16.97
N LEU A 31 -7.03 2.68 16.47
CA LEU A 31 -7.33 3.04 15.09
C LEU A 31 -6.35 2.32 14.15
N SER A 32 -6.90 1.57 13.20
CA SER A 32 -6.14 0.79 12.22
C SER A 32 -6.62 1.07 10.80
N PHE A 33 -5.75 0.84 9.83
CA PHE A 33 -6.09 0.93 8.41
C PHE A 33 -5.31 -0.10 7.59
N THR A 34 -5.81 -0.38 6.40
CA THR A 34 -5.17 -1.26 5.42
C THR A 34 -5.30 -0.68 4.03
N MET A 35 -4.37 -1.06 3.14
CA MET A 35 -4.39 -0.65 1.73
C MET A 35 -4.99 -1.76 0.88
N LEU A 36 -5.87 -1.38 -0.03
CA LEU A 36 -6.43 -2.35 -0.98
C LEU A 36 -5.39 -2.71 -2.04
N THR A 37 -5.41 -3.99 -2.43
CA THR A 37 -4.54 -4.52 -3.48
C THR A 37 -5.35 -5.24 -4.54
N ARG A 38 -4.83 -5.27 -5.78
CA ARG A 38 -5.32 -6.15 -6.83
C ARG A 38 -4.19 -6.90 -7.50
N ASN A 39 -4.53 -7.97 -8.20
CA ASN A 39 -3.59 -8.71 -9.03
C ASN A 39 -2.95 -7.81 -10.10
N ALA A 40 -1.66 -7.99 -10.37
CA ALA A 40 -0.87 -7.15 -11.27
C ALA A 40 -0.09 -7.97 -12.31
N ALA A 41 -0.49 -9.21 -12.59
CA ALA A 41 0.21 -10.08 -13.53
C ALA A 41 0.19 -9.55 -14.98
N ASP A 42 -0.85 -8.80 -15.32
CA ASP A 42 -1.07 -8.15 -16.62
C ASP A 42 -0.61 -6.67 -16.65
N HIS A 43 -0.20 -6.10 -15.52
CA HIS A 43 0.20 -4.71 -15.44
C HIS A 43 1.54 -4.48 -16.15
N ALA A 44 1.57 -3.58 -17.15
CA ALA A 44 2.70 -3.38 -18.05
C ALA A 44 4.06 -3.16 -17.33
N LEU A 45 4.07 -2.33 -16.29
CA LEU A 45 5.25 -2.09 -15.46
C LEU A 45 5.47 -3.14 -14.34
N LEU A 46 4.42 -3.44 -13.57
CA LEU A 46 4.56 -4.14 -12.29
C LEU A 46 4.62 -5.66 -12.37
N LYS A 47 4.25 -6.25 -13.51
CA LYS A 47 4.42 -7.69 -13.76
C LYS A 47 5.87 -8.18 -13.60
N SER A 48 6.84 -7.27 -13.77
CA SER A 48 8.28 -7.53 -13.63
C SER A 48 8.82 -7.35 -12.22
N TYR A 49 7.99 -6.99 -11.24
CA TYR A 49 8.36 -6.80 -9.83
C TYR A 49 7.84 -7.95 -8.96
N HIS A 50 8.34 -8.07 -7.72
CA HIS A 50 8.23 -9.28 -6.86
C HIS A 50 8.95 -10.51 -7.42
N ARG A 51 9.12 -11.56 -6.61
CA ARG A 51 9.77 -12.80 -7.10
C ARG A 51 8.91 -13.46 -8.18
N ALA A 52 9.52 -14.21 -9.09
CA ALA A 52 8.83 -14.76 -10.26
C ALA A 52 7.68 -15.71 -9.87
N GLU A 53 7.88 -16.44 -8.76
CA GLU A 53 6.97 -17.39 -8.15
C GLU A 53 5.86 -16.75 -7.30
N ASP A 54 5.99 -15.47 -6.95
CA ASP A 54 5.01 -14.76 -6.12
C ASP A 54 3.85 -14.21 -6.98
N GLU A 55 2.61 -14.30 -6.44
CA GLU A 55 1.47 -13.60 -7.04
C GLU A 55 1.76 -12.10 -7.10
N LYS A 56 1.65 -11.52 -8.29
CA LYS A 56 1.86 -10.09 -8.50
C LYS A 56 0.71 -9.31 -7.88
N ARG A 57 1.00 -8.47 -6.88
CA ARG A 57 0.03 -7.52 -6.31
C ARG A 57 0.53 -6.09 -6.44
N ILE A 58 -0.41 -5.19 -6.74
CA ILE A 58 -0.24 -3.74 -6.65
C ILE A 58 -1.30 -3.19 -5.71
N ILE A 59 -0.94 -2.15 -4.97
CA ILE A 59 -1.87 -1.27 -4.27
C ILE A 59 -2.80 -0.55 -5.27
N VAL A 60 -4.03 -0.26 -4.84
CA VAL A 60 -4.99 0.50 -5.66
C VAL A 60 -4.70 1.99 -5.50
N ILE A 61 -4.14 2.62 -6.53
CA ILE A 61 -3.91 4.07 -6.59
C ILE A 61 -5.13 4.72 -7.24
N LEU A 62 -5.71 5.70 -6.55
CA LEU A 62 -6.86 6.47 -7.01
C LEU A 62 -6.39 7.70 -7.80
N PRO A 63 -7.05 8.06 -8.92
CA PRO A 63 -6.90 9.39 -9.49
C PRO A 63 -7.53 10.43 -8.56
N GLU A 64 -6.93 11.63 -8.49
CA GLU A 64 -7.39 12.70 -7.58
C GLU A 64 -8.87 13.05 -7.73
N SER A 65 -9.38 13.00 -8.96
CA SER A 65 -10.78 13.29 -9.27
C SER A 65 -11.78 12.30 -8.65
N ARG A 66 -11.31 11.18 -8.07
CA ARG A 66 -12.14 10.12 -7.48
C ARG A 66 -12.02 10.04 -5.96
N TYR A 67 -11.27 10.94 -5.31
CA TYR A 67 -11.07 10.87 -3.86
C TYR A 67 -12.37 11.04 -3.08
N ALA A 68 -13.18 12.04 -3.42
CA ALA A 68 -14.49 12.26 -2.78
C ALA A 68 -15.42 11.06 -3.02
N ASP A 69 -15.56 10.65 -4.29
CA ASP A 69 -16.37 9.49 -4.67
C ASP A 69 -15.96 8.22 -3.90
N TRP A 70 -14.66 8.00 -3.68
CA TRP A 70 -14.17 6.85 -2.92
C TRP A 70 -14.61 6.89 -1.45
N LEU A 71 -14.53 8.06 -0.81
CA LEU A 71 -14.86 8.23 0.60
C LEU A 71 -16.37 8.15 0.86
N ASP A 72 -17.19 8.49 -0.14
CA ASP A 72 -18.65 8.49 -0.05
C ASP A 72 -19.30 7.22 -0.63
N ALA A 73 -18.53 6.36 -1.31
CA ALA A 73 -19.05 5.18 -1.99
C ALA A 73 -19.62 4.14 -1.01
N PRO A 74 -20.82 3.59 -1.27
CA PRO A 74 -21.29 2.42 -0.54
C PRO A 74 -20.51 1.17 -0.97
N PRO A 75 -20.46 0.11 -0.12
CA PRO A 75 -19.67 -1.10 -0.37
C PRO A 75 -19.92 -1.76 -1.75
N GLU A 76 -21.15 -1.69 -2.23
CA GLU A 76 -21.57 -2.30 -3.50
C GLU A 76 -20.93 -1.59 -4.71
N GLN A 77 -20.53 -0.32 -4.57
CA GLN A 77 -19.90 0.48 -5.63
C GLN A 77 -18.37 0.53 -5.52
N THR A 78 -17.80 0.08 -4.40
CA THR A 78 -16.36 0.12 -4.12
C THR A 78 -15.52 -0.66 -5.15
N GLN A 79 -16.08 -1.70 -5.78
CA GLN A 79 -15.40 -2.50 -6.80
C GLN A 79 -14.97 -1.68 -8.03
N ASP A 80 -15.71 -0.62 -8.37
CA ASP A 80 -15.39 0.24 -9.51
C ASP A 80 -14.07 1.01 -9.33
N PHE A 81 -13.62 1.19 -8.09
CA PHE A 81 -12.37 1.87 -7.79
C PHE A 81 -11.16 0.94 -7.86
N ILE A 82 -11.36 -0.39 -7.86
CA ILE A 82 -10.30 -1.40 -7.82
C ILE A 82 -9.75 -1.66 -9.23
N ARG A 83 -9.09 -0.63 -9.78
CA ARG A 83 -8.52 -0.63 -11.13
C ARG A 83 -7.00 -0.46 -11.10
N HIS A 84 -6.33 -0.82 -12.20
CA HIS A 84 -4.91 -0.49 -12.33
C HIS A 84 -4.77 1.01 -12.60
N PHE A 85 -3.82 1.62 -11.89
CA PHE A 85 -3.35 2.94 -12.25
C PHE A 85 -2.50 2.85 -13.52
N PRO A 86 -2.63 3.78 -14.48
CA PRO A 86 -1.90 3.68 -15.75
C PRO A 86 -0.39 3.57 -15.52
N ALA A 87 0.24 2.57 -16.16
CA ALA A 87 1.67 2.34 -16.01
C ALA A 87 2.51 3.55 -16.46
N ASP A 88 2.08 4.24 -17.51
CA ASP A 88 2.76 5.42 -18.05
C ASP A 88 2.70 6.63 -17.10
N ASN A 89 1.79 6.60 -16.12
CA ASN A 89 1.71 7.61 -15.07
C ASN A 89 2.58 7.26 -13.86
N LEU A 90 3.38 6.19 -13.93
CA LEU A 90 4.31 5.78 -12.87
C LEU A 90 5.76 5.82 -13.34
N VAL A 91 6.62 6.33 -12.48
CA VAL A 91 8.08 6.32 -12.64
C VAL A 91 8.66 5.34 -11.63
N ALA A 92 9.40 4.35 -12.12
CA ALA A 92 10.14 3.41 -11.30
C ALA A 92 11.61 3.85 -11.18
N THR A 93 12.05 4.13 -9.96
CA THR A 93 13.43 4.53 -9.66
C THR A 93 14.10 3.48 -8.75
N PRO A 94 15.12 2.78 -9.24
CA PRO A 94 15.87 1.85 -8.42
C PRO A 94 16.53 2.57 -7.23
N MET A 95 16.42 2.00 -6.04
CA MET A 95 17.01 2.55 -4.82
C MET A 95 18.31 1.84 -4.44
N PRO A 96 19.30 2.58 -3.89
CA PRO A 96 20.51 1.96 -3.34
C PRO A 96 20.13 1.00 -2.19
N PRO A 97 20.94 -0.05 -1.94
CA PRO A 97 20.70 -0.97 -0.85
C PRO A 97 20.64 -0.22 0.49
N LYS A 98 19.62 -0.51 1.30
CA LYS A 98 19.46 0.11 2.62
C LYS A 98 20.64 -0.34 3.49
N LYS A 99 21.41 0.60 4.05
CA LYS A 99 22.41 0.28 5.06
C LYS A 99 21.71 -0.39 6.25
N PRO A 100 22.28 -1.45 6.86
CA PRO A 100 21.69 -2.07 8.05
C PRO A 100 21.49 -0.99 9.12
N GLN A 101 20.23 -0.75 9.50
CA GLN A 101 19.91 0.06 10.67
C GLN A 101 19.93 -0.86 11.88
N VAL A 102 20.87 -0.66 12.80
CA VAL A 102 20.85 -1.33 14.10
C VAL A 102 19.70 -0.72 14.91
N ASN A 103 18.60 -1.46 15.05
CA ASN A 103 17.49 -1.03 15.89
C ASN A 103 17.86 -1.17 17.38
N ALA A 104 18.00 -0.04 18.09
CA ALA A 104 18.23 0.01 19.54
C ALA A 104 17.01 -0.39 20.40
N GLN A 105 15.90 -0.84 19.80
CA GLN A 105 14.66 -1.17 20.50
C GLN A 105 14.50 -2.65 20.87
N LYS A 106 15.54 -3.48 20.78
CA LYS A 106 15.45 -4.91 21.15
C LYS A 106 15.76 -5.22 22.63
N GLN A 107 15.82 -4.22 23.50
CA GLN A 107 16.22 -4.42 24.90
C GLN A 107 15.24 -3.76 25.85
N LEU A 108 13.99 -4.21 25.89
CA LEU A 108 13.01 -3.93 26.95
C LEU A 108 11.83 -4.92 26.88
N LEU A 109 12.14 -6.21 27.02
CA LEU A 109 11.21 -7.19 27.60
C LEU A 109 12.07 -8.16 28.42
N PRO A 110 11.98 -8.19 29.76
CA PRO A 110 12.62 -9.25 30.53
C PRO A 110 11.95 -10.58 30.18
N GLY A 111 12.76 -11.60 29.92
CA GLY A 111 12.28 -12.97 29.80
C GLY A 111 11.60 -13.36 31.11
N GLY A 112 10.35 -13.80 31.02
CA GLY A 112 9.63 -14.40 32.14
C GLY A 112 9.93 -15.89 32.18
N ASP A 113 10.34 -16.34 33.36
CA ASP A 113 10.49 -17.74 33.76
C ASP A 113 9.19 -18.54 33.66
#